data_AF-A0AAV9AK72-F1
#
_entry.id   AF-A0AAV9AK72-F1
#
_cell.length_a   1.000
_cell.length_b   1.000
_cell.length_c   1.000
_cell.angle_alpha   90.00
_cell.angle_beta   90.00
_cell.angle_gamma   90.00
#
_symmetry.space_group_name_H-M   'P 1'
#
loop_
_entity.id
_entity.type
_entity.pdbx_description
1 polymer ?
#
loop_
_entity_poly.entity_id
_entity_poly.type
_entity_poly.pdbx_seq_one_letter_code
_entity_poly.pdbx_strand_id
1 'polypeptide(L)'
;MLQVLLGITDPELDVLDTFEDVEYMRRPINVSLADGPEKLQAYTYVWKNKSDPDLYGDWDFEDWKKLHLKDFLEMTEGFMEEHEQPESKPRVAINESFFQQGDSQVS
;
A
#
# COMPACT_ATOMS: atom_id res chain seq x y z
N MET A 1 -6.40 -6.86 -11.88
CA MET A 1 -5.36 -6.61 -12.91
C MET A 1 -4.29 -5.75 -12.26
N LEU A 2 -3.03 -6.17 -12.31
CA LEU A 2 -1.90 -5.41 -11.74
C LEU A 2 -1.49 -4.31 -12.72
N GLN A 3 -1.29 -3.09 -12.23
CA GLN A 3 -0.77 -1.97 -13.01
C GLN A 3 0.72 -1.77 -12.71
N VAL A 4 1.51 -1.54 -13.77
CA VAL A 4 2.94 -1.24 -13.64
C VAL A 4 3.13 0.26 -13.79
N LEU A 5 3.85 0.87 -12.84
CA LEU A 5 4.25 2.28 -12.90
C LEU A 5 5.62 2.37 -13.58
N LEU A 6 5.75 3.27 -14.57
CA LEU A 6 6.96 3.47 -15.36
C LEU A 6 7.50 4.89 -15.16
N GLY A 7 8.82 5.04 -15.23
CA GLY A 7 9.48 6.35 -15.18
C GLY A 7 9.64 6.96 -13.78
N ILE A 8 9.49 6.15 -12.72
CA ILE A 8 9.72 6.57 -11.34
C ILE A 8 11.20 6.87 -11.11
N THR A 9 11.49 8.04 -10.56
CA THR A 9 12.84 8.49 -10.18
C THR A 9 13.24 7.97 -8.80
N ASP A 10 14.55 7.98 -8.49
CA ASP A 10 15.02 7.52 -7.17
C ASP A 10 14.37 8.27 -5.99
N PRO A 11 14.21 9.61 -6.00
CA PRO A 11 13.53 10.31 -4.91
C PRO A 11 12.05 9.96 -4.77
N GLU A 12 11.34 9.74 -5.88
CA GLU A 12 9.94 9.29 -5.85
C GLU A 12 9.83 7.85 -5.29
N LEU A 13 10.84 7.02 -5.57
CA LEU A 13 10.93 5.68 -5.02
C LEU A 13 11.19 5.69 -3.51
N ASP A 14 11.94 6.66 -2.98
CA ASP A 14 12.14 6.85 -1.54
C ASP A 14 10.82 7.24 -0.82
N VAL A 15 9.94 8.00 -1.48
CA VAL A 15 8.59 8.29 -0.95
C VAL A 15 7.78 7.01 -0.83
N LEU A 16 7.84 6.13 -1.83
CA LEU A 16 7.17 4.82 -1.79
C LEU A 16 7.76 3.92 -0.69
N ASP A 17 9.07 3.92 -0.50
CA ASP A 17 9.71 3.19 0.60
C ASP A 17 9.22 3.69 1.97
N THR A 18 9.05 5.01 2.11
CA THR A 18 8.55 5.64 3.34
C THR A 18 7.08 5.30 3.59
N PHE A 19 6.25 5.33 2.54
CA PHE A 19 4.83 5.00 2.63
C PHE A 19 4.58 3.53 3.01
N GLU A 20 5.34 2.62 2.42
CA GLU A 20 5.20 1.17 2.63
C GLU A 20 5.81 0.70 3.96
N ASP A 21 6.70 1.51 4.55
CA ASP A 21 7.23 1.39 5.91
C ASP A 21 7.94 0.05 6.19
N VAL A 22 8.21 -0.23 7.48
CA VAL A 22 8.95 -1.41 7.94
C VAL A 22 8.21 -2.72 7.75
N GLU A 23 6.95 -2.73 7.33
CA GLU A 23 6.17 -3.97 7.16
C GLU A 23 6.35 -4.61 5.80
N TYR A 24 6.58 -3.80 4.77
CA TYR A 24 6.80 -4.26 3.41
C TYR A 24 8.28 -4.19 3.03
N MET A 25 8.68 -5.07 2.11
CA MET A 25 10.04 -5.15 1.60
C MET A 25 10.04 -4.99 0.08
N ARG A 26 10.77 -3.98 -0.40
CA ARG A 26 11.02 -3.80 -1.82
C ARG A 26 11.82 -4.97 -2.39
N ARG A 27 11.32 -5.58 -3.47
CA ARG A 27 11.91 -6.74 -4.15
C ARG A 27 11.94 -6.54 -5.67
N PRO A 28 13.06 -6.85 -6.34
CA PRO A 28 13.10 -6.91 -7.79
C PRO A 28 12.36 -8.16 -8.28
N ILE A 29 11.49 -8.00 -9.26
CA ILE A 29 10.72 -9.07 -9.89
C ILE A 29 10.74 -8.94 -11.42
N ASN A 30 10.44 -10.03 -12.11
CA ASN A 30 10.15 -10.01 -13.54
C ASN A 30 8.64 -10.07 -13.74
N VAL A 31 8.07 -9.11 -14.47
CA VAL A 31 6.65 -9.03 -14.80
C VAL A 31 6.42 -9.25 -16.29
N SER A 32 5.30 -9.86 -16.63
CA SER A 32 4.82 -9.96 -18.02
C SER A 32 3.61 -9.06 -18.17
N LEU A 33 3.66 -8.13 -19.13
CA LEU A 33 2.53 -7.27 -19.44
C LEU A 33 1.48 -8.05 -20.24
N ALA A 34 0.21 -7.73 -20.04
CA ALA A 34 -0.87 -8.37 -20.80
C ALA A 34 -0.75 -8.12 -22.32
N ASP A 35 -0.16 -6.97 -22.68
CA ASP A 35 -0.10 -6.47 -24.05
C ASP A 35 1.13 -6.98 -24.85
N GLY A 36 1.99 -7.82 -24.25
CA GLY A 36 3.16 -8.32 -24.97
C GLY A 36 3.93 -9.44 -24.26
N PRO A 37 4.72 -10.23 -25.02
CA PRO A 37 5.52 -11.33 -24.47
C PRO A 37 6.77 -10.88 -23.70
N GLU A 38 7.06 -9.58 -23.70
CA GLU A 38 8.26 -9.01 -23.09
C GLU A 38 8.18 -9.07 -21.57
N LYS A 39 9.27 -9.51 -20.95
CA LYS A 39 9.43 -9.51 -19.49
C LYS A 39 10.14 -8.24 -19.09
N LEU A 40 9.53 -7.46 -18.21
CA LEU A 40 10.12 -6.25 -17.64
C LEU A 40 10.62 -6.53 -16.24
N GLN A 41 11.74 -5.91 -15.88
CA GLN A 41 12.14 -5.82 -14.48
C GLN A 41 11.40 -4.67 -13.80
N ALA A 42 10.85 -4.95 -12.63
CA ALA A 42 10.17 -3.96 -11.80
C ALA A 42 10.48 -4.21 -10.32
N TYR A 43 10.28 -3.18 -9.50
CA TYR A 43 10.24 -3.34 -8.06
C TYR A 43 8.79 -3.51 -7.58
N THR A 44 8.62 -4.31 -6.54
CA THR A 44 7.34 -4.46 -5.84
C THR A 44 7.56 -4.53 -4.33
N TYR A 45 6.54 -4.20 -3.55
CA TYR A 45 6.56 -4.24 -2.09
C TYR A 45 5.86 -5.50 -1.62
N VAL A 46 6.59 -6.37 -0.93
CA VAL A 46 6.09 -7.66 -0.45
C VAL A 46 6.02 -7.64 1.07
N TRP A 47 4.88 -8.05 1.62
CA TRP A 47 4.69 -8.18 3.07
C TRP A 47 5.78 -9.06 3.70
N LYS A 48 6.43 -8.57 4.76
CA LYS A 48 7.55 -9.28 5.40
C LYS A 48 7.09 -10.51 6.17
N ASN A 49 5.94 -10.45 6.83
CA ASN A 49 5.43 -11.56 7.65
C ASN A 49 4.63 -12.57 6.80
N LYS A 50 5.33 -13.53 6.20
CA LYS A 50 4.70 -14.57 5.37
C LYS A 50 3.70 -15.47 6.12
N SER A 51 3.72 -15.46 7.44
CA SER A 51 2.87 -16.30 8.29
C SER A 51 1.69 -15.54 8.88
N ASP A 52 1.44 -14.32 8.40
CA ASP A 52 0.35 -13.48 8.87
C ASP A 52 -1.02 -14.07 8.51
N PRO A 53 -1.83 -14.50 9.50
CA PRO A 53 -3.14 -15.10 9.23
C PRO A 53 -4.11 -14.12 8.56
N ASP A 54 -3.92 -12.80 8.73
CA ASP A 54 -4.84 -11.77 8.25
C ASP A 54 -4.70 -11.51 6.74
N LEU A 55 -3.64 -12.02 6.12
CA LEU A 55 -3.41 -11.93 4.67
C LEU A 55 -3.87 -13.16 3.89
N TYR A 56 -4.58 -14.09 4.54
CA TYR A 56 -5.16 -15.26 3.87
C TYR A 56 -6.67 -15.09 3.69
N GLY A 57 -7.15 -15.30 2.46
CA GLY A 57 -8.56 -15.22 2.12
C GLY A 57 -8.78 -14.84 0.65
N ASP A 58 -10.04 -14.83 0.23
CA ASP A 58 -10.42 -14.29 -1.06
C ASP A 58 -10.61 -12.78 -0.93
N TRP A 59 -9.99 -12.03 -1.84
CA TRP A 59 -10.15 -10.58 -1.92
C TRP A 59 -10.98 -10.22 -3.15
N ASP A 60 -12.09 -9.51 -2.92
CA ASP A 60 -12.87 -8.90 -3.99
C ASP A 60 -12.58 -7.39 -4.05
N PHE A 61 -12.11 -6.94 -5.21
CA PHE A 61 -11.72 -5.55 -5.42
C PHE A 61 -12.92 -4.60 -5.37
N GLU A 62 -14.09 -4.99 -5.88
CA GLU A 62 -15.25 -4.10 -5.92
C GLU A 62 -15.86 -3.93 -4.52
N ASP A 63 -15.91 -4.99 -3.73
CA ASP A 63 -16.32 -4.92 -2.33
C ASP A 63 -15.33 -4.06 -1.51
N TRP A 64 -14.03 -4.29 -1.67
CA TRP A 64 -13.00 -3.47 -1.02
C TRP A 64 -13.12 -2.00 -1.42
N LYS A 65 -13.29 -1.73 -2.72
CA LYS A 65 -13.42 -0.36 -3.23
C LYS A 65 -14.65 0.34 -2.66
N LYS A 66 -15.76 -0.36 -2.50
CA LYS A 66 -16.98 0.22 -1.91
C LYS A 66 -16.82 0.50 -0.42
N LEU A 67 -16.15 -0.38 0.31
CA LEU A 67 -16.03 -0.31 1.77
C LEU A 67 -14.89 0.59 2.25
N HIS A 68 -13.76 0.61 1.54
CA HIS A 68 -12.49 1.13 2.07
C HIS A 68 -11.84 2.22 1.21
N LEU A 69 -12.30 2.45 -0.04
CA LEU A 69 -11.64 3.43 -0.92
C LEU A 69 -11.61 4.84 -0.34
N LYS A 70 -12.72 5.27 0.28
CA LYS A 70 -12.82 6.62 0.85
C LYS A 70 -11.78 6.81 1.96
N ASP A 71 -11.75 5.90 2.92
CA ASP A 71 -10.84 5.97 4.07
C ASP A 71 -9.37 5.83 3.61
N PHE A 72 -9.12 4.99 2.60
CA PHE A 72 -7.80 4.86 2.00
C PHE A 72 -7.32 6.17 1.34
N LEU A 73 -8.19 6.89 0.65
CA LEU A 73 -7.86 8.19 0.05
C LEU A 73 -7.60 9.25 1.11
N GLU A 74 -8.45 9.34 2.15
CA GLU A 74 -8.26 10.28 3.26
C GLU A 74 -6.93 10.02 4.01
N MET A 75 -6.58 8.75 4.24
CA MET A 75 -5.30 8.38 4.84
C MET A 75 -4.10 8.71 3.93
N THR A 76 -4.23 8.51 2.62
CA THR A 76 -3.17 8.84 1.65
C THR A 76 -2.95 10.35 1.55
N GLU A 77 -4.04 11.13 1.58
CA GLU A 77 -3.97 12.60 1.62
C GLU A 77 -3.29 13.09 2.90
N GLY A 78 -3.70 12.57 4.06
CA GLY A 78 -3.05 12.87 5.34
C GLY A 78 -1.56 12.51 5.37
N PHE A 79 -1.16 11.38 4.76
CA PHE A 79 0.25 11.03 4.63
C PHE A 79 1.03 12.06 3.78
N MET A 80 0.46 12.53 2.67
CA MET A 80 1.13 13.55 1.84
C MET A 80 1.32 14.86 2.61
N GLU A 81 0.33 15.27 3.41
CA GLU A 81 0.41 16.46 4.25
C GLU A 81 1.42 16.30 5.40
N GLU A 82 1.47 15.14 6.06
CA GLU A 82 2.40 14.84 7.16
C GLU A 82 3.83 14.62 6.68
N HIS A 83 4.05 14.12 5.46
CA HIS A 83 5.39 13.98 4.87
C HIS A 83 6.08 15.34 4.66
N GLU A 84 5.35 16.46 4.71
CA GLU A 84 5.92 17.81 4.77
C GLU A 84 6.40 18.21 6.19
N GLN A 85 6.16 17.39 7.22
CA GLN A 85 6.49 17.63 8.63
C GLN A 85 7.60 16.69 9.15
N PRO A 86 8.47 17.15 10.06
CA PRO A 86 9.64 16.36 10.52
C PRO A 86 9.35 15.24 11.54
N GLU A 87 8.12 15.06 12.03
CA GLU A 87 7.76 14.06 13.06
C GLU A 87 6.57 13.17 12.62
N SER A 88 6.71 12.42 11.52
CA SER A 88 5.66 11.52 11.04
C SER A 88 5.57 10.21 11.84
N LYS A 89 4.34 9.74 12.09
CA LYS A 89 4.07 8.43 12.71
C LYS A 89 4.06 7.32 11.64
N PRO A 90 4.39 6.07 12.00
CA PRO A 90 4.23 4.92 11.11
C PRO A 90 2.79 4.85 10.55
N ARG A 91 2.66 4.71 9.22
CA ARG A 91 1.35 4.65 8.52
C ARG A 91 0.43 3.56 9.09
N VAL A 92 1.01 2.48 9.58
CA VAL A 92 0.30 1.34 10.18
C VAL A 92 -0.46 1.76 11.43
N ALA A 93 0.17 2.55 12.30
CA ALA A 93 -0.48 3.05 13.51
C ALA A 93 -1.65 3.99 13.17
N ILE A 94 -1.52 4.72 12.06
CA ILE A 94 -2.60 5.56 11.51
C ILE A 94 -3.74 4.64 11.05
N ASN A 95 -3.45 3.65 10.21
CA ASN A 95 -4.40 2.68 9.67
C ASN A 95 -5.17 1.89 10.75
N GLU A 96 -4.45 1.29 11.71
CA GLU A 96 -5.05 0.57 12.84
C GLU A 96 -5.98 1.48 13.66
N SER A 97 -5.58 2.73 13.90
CA SER A 97 -6.39 3.66 14.68
C SER A 97 -7.67 4.09 13.94
N PHE A 98 -7.59 4.28 12.62
CA PHE A 98 -8.74 4.64 11.79
C PHE A 98 -9.77 3.51 11.73
N PHE A 99 -9.34 2.27 11.47
CA PHE A 99 -10.26 1.14 11.41
C PHE A 99 -10.82 0.73 12.78
N GLN A 100 -10.06 0.88 13.87
CA GLN A 100 -10.57 0.64 15.23
C GLN A 100 -11.62 1.67 15.69
N GLN A 101 -11.58 2.91 15.19
CA GLN A 101 -12.59 3.92 15.50
C GLN A 101 -13.95 3.60 14.85
N GLY A 102 -13.97 2.95 13.67
CA GLY A 102 -15.19 2.53 12.99
C GLY A 102 -15.97 1.43 13.73
N ASP A 103 -15.27 0.50 14.39
CA ASP A 103 -15.88 -0.62 15.13
C ASP A 103 -16.51 -0.19 16.46
N SER A 104 -16.17 0.99 16.98
CA SER A 104 -16.69 1.49 18.27
C SER A 104 -18.03 2.24 18.17
N GLN A 105 -18.66 2.29 16.99
CA GLN A 105 -19.95 2.95 16.77
C GLN A 105 -21.09 2.01 16.34
N VAL A 106 -20.88 0.70 16.40
CA VAL A 106 -21.95 -0.30 16.22
C VAL A 106 -22.02 -1.18 17.48
N SER A 107 -22.71 -0.68 18.50
CA SER A 107 -23.26 -1.50 19.59
C SER A 107 -24.60 -0.97 20.08
#